data_AF-A0A7M3SAQ8-F1
#
_entry.id   AF-A0A7M3SAQ8-F1
#
_cell.length_a   1.000
_cell.length_b   1.000
_cell.length_c   1.000
_cell.angle_alpha   90.00
_cell.angle_beta   90.00
_cell.angle_gamma   90.00
#
_symmetry.space_group_name_H-M   'P 1'
#
loop_
_entity.id
_entity.type
_entity.pdbx_description
1 polymer ?
#
loop_
_entity_poly.entity_id
_entity_poly.type
_entity_poly.pdbx_seq_one_letter_code
_entity_poly.pdbx_strand_id
1 'polypeptide(L)'
;MKKRTLFFRISLLIILLIILYLLRPISLKPLISDKNSMPLQVIHIEGTRDIRNGPHQKIYTYDFSSSSDEYKDFCKLFEKYYYHISLSTFTKNNTTIGGRDYISIKTSDHSIDLTGTDKIIIDDIPYRIGYLGKSKGKALTNDFIKILKKQ
;
A
#
# COMPACT_ATOMS: atom_id res chain seq x y z
N MET A 1 7.81 -32.94 -34.15
CA MET A 1 6.68 -32.67 -33.21
C MET A 1 7.08 -32.70 -31.73
N LYS A 2 7.86 -33.69 -31.23
CA LYS A 2 8.24 -33.81 -29.79
C LYS A 2 8.99 -32.60 -29.19
N LYS A 3 9.88 -31.94 -29.96
CA LYS A 3 10.59 -30.73 -29.50
C LYS A 3 9.66 -29.52 -29.30
N ARG A 4 8.66 -29.36 -30.17
CA ARG A 4 7.66 -28.28 -30.07
C ARG A 4 6.79 -28.47 -28.82
N THR A 5 6.30 -29.70 -28.56
CA THR A 5 5.48 -29.98 -27.36
C THR A 5 6.26 -29.84 -26.05
N LEU A 6 7.56 -30.17 -26.04
CA LEU A 6 8.43 -29.93 -24.87
C LEU A 6 8.61 -28.43 -24.59
N PHE A 7 8.83 -27.62 -25.64
CA PHE A 7 8.99 -26.17 -25.52
C PHE A 7 7.72 -25.51 -24.94
N PHE A 8 6.55 -25.93 -25.40
CA PHE A 8 5.27 -25.47 -24.86
C PHE A 8 5.10 -25.81 -23.37
N ARG A 9 5.47 -27.03 -22.95
CA ARG A 9 5.39 -27.45 -21.53
C ARG A 9 6.31 -26.62 -20.65
N ILE A 10 7.55 -26.37 -21.08
CA ILE A 10 8.51 -25.54 -20.35
C ILE A 10 8.01 -24.10 -20.24
N SER A 11 7.54 -23.53 -21.35
CA SER A 11 6.99 -22.17 -21.35
C SER A 11 5.79 -22.03 -20.41
N LEU A 12 4.89 -23.02 -20.38
CA LEU A 12 3.74 -23.03 -19.47
C LEU A 12 4.19 -23.07 -18.00
N LEU A 13 5.20 -23.88 -17.68
CA LEU A 13 5.73 -23.99 -16.33
C LEU A 13 6.37 -22.66 -15.87
N ILE A 14 7.11 -21.98 -16.74
CA ILE A 14 7.69 -20.66 -16.45
C ILE A 14 6.59 -19.63 -16.17
N ILE A 15 5.56 -19.59 -17.01
CA ILE A 15 4.42 -18.67 -16.84
C ILE A 15 3.72 -18.94 -15.50
N LEU A 16 3.52 -20.21 -15.14
CA LEU A 16 2.92 -20.59 -13.87
C LEU A 16 3.75 -20.12 -12.67
N LEU A 17 5.08 -20.30 -12.72
CA LEU A 17 5.98 -19.82 -11.66
C LEU A 17 5.93 -18.30 -11.51
N ILE A 18 5.87 -17.56 -12.62
CA ILE A 18 5.72 -16.09 -12.58
C ILE A 18 4.39 -15.69 -11.93
N ILE A 19 3.29 -16.35 -12.30
CA ILE A 19 1.97 -16.08 -11.71
C ILE A 19 1.99 -16.35 -10.20
N LEU A 20 2.55 -17.48 -9.77
CA LEU A 20 2.67 -17.82 -8.34
C LEU A 20 3.53 -16.80 -7.58
N TYR A 21 4.61 -16.32 -8.21
CA TYR A 21 5.46 -15.28 -7.64
C TYR A 21 4.70 -13.96 -7.46
N LEU A 22 3.92 -13.52 -8.46
CA LEU A 22 3.10 -12.31 -8.39
C LEU A 22 1.95 -12.43 -7.36
N LEU A 23 1.40 -13.63 -7.18
CA LEU A 23 0.32 -13.88 -6.21
C LEU A 23 0.81 -14.05 -4.78
N ARG A 24 2.12 -14.16 -4.55
CA ARG A 24 2.66 -14.34 -3.20
C ARG A 24 2.26 -13.16 -2.30
N PRO A 25 1.61 -13.40 -1.15
CA PRO A 25 1.33 -12.34 -0.18
C PRO A 25 2.61 -11.93 0.56
N ILE A 26 2.79 -10.63 0.71
CA ILE A 26 3.85 -10.00 1.50
C ILE A 26 3.17 -9.21 2.62
N SER A 27 3.59 -9.42 3.87
CA SER A 27 2.97 -8.78 5.03
C SER A 27 3.38 -7.31 5.13
N LEU A 28 2.45 -6.42 5.47
CA LEU A 28 2.78 -5.03 5.78
C LEU A 28 3.39 -4.85 7.18
N LYS A 29 3.25 -5.85 8.08
CA LYS A 29 3.73 -5.77 9.47
C LYS A 29 5.16 -5.21 9.63
N PRO A 30 6.17 -5.68 8.87
CA PRO A 30 7.54 -5.24 9.08
C PRO A 30 7.74 -3.74 8.83
N LEU A 31 6.87 -3.11 8.04
CA LEU A 31 7.06 -1.71 7.61
C LEU A 31 6.83 -0.69 8.73
N ILE A 32 6.07 -1.05 9.76
CA ILE A 32 5.79 -0.19 10.94
C ILE A 32 6.27 -0.84 12.24
N SER A 33 6.45 -2.17 12.27
CA SER A 33 6.76 -2.89 13.50
C SER A 33 8.25 -2.99 13.83
N ASP A 34 9.14 -2.32 13.09
CA ASP A 34 10.58 -2.50 13.34
C ASP A 34 11.05 -1.79 14.63
N LYS A 35 12.02 -2.42 15.30
CA LYS A 35 12.34 -2.29 16.73
C LYS A 35 12.87 -0.92 17.17
N ASN A 36 13.13 -0.01 16.24
CA ASN A 36 13.66 1.31 16.55
C ASN A 36 12.47 2.21 16.91
N SER A 37 12.42 2.64 18.16
CA SER A 37 11.35 3.43 18.79
C SER A 37 11.19 4.84 18.21
N MET A 38 11.19 4.97 16.89
CA MET A 38 11.01 6.24 16.20
C MET A 38 9.53 6.52 15.98
N PRO A 39 9.11 7.79 16.12
CA PRO A 39 7.73 8.17 15.95
C PRO A 39 7.25 7.96 14.52
N LEU A 40 5.98 7.58 14.38
CA LEU A 40 5.28 7.47 13.11
C LEU A 40 4.79 8.86 12.71
N GLN A 41 5.25 9.39 11.59
CA GLN A 41 4.68 10.61 11.01
C GLN A 41 3.65 10.24 9.96
N VAL A 42 2.46 10.83 10.04
CA VAL A 42 1.38 10.65 9.09
C VAL A 42 0.95 11.99 8.53
N ILE A 43 0.89 12.09 7.21
CA ILE A 43 0.28 13.19 6.48
C ILE A 43 -1.01 12.67 5.85
N HIS A 44 -2.16 13.22 6.25
CA HIS A 44 -3.46 12.94 5.64
C HIS A 44 -3.91 14.14 4.83
N ILE A 45 -4.17 13.93 3.55
CA ILE A 45 -4.75 14.92 2.65
C ILE A 45 -6.18 14.48 2.36
N GLU A 46 -7.14 15.28 2.81
CA GLU A 46 -8.57 15.10 2.60
C GLU A 46 -9.05 16.04 1.49
N GLY A 47 -9.75 15.49 0.50
CA GLY A 47 -10.44 16.26 -0.53
C GLY A 47 -10.07 15.88 -1.97
N THR A 48 -11.01 16.10 -2.89
CA THR A 48 -10.78 15.95 -4.33
C THR A 48 -10.19 17.23 -4.90
N ARG A 49 -9.23 17.11 -5.84
CA ARG A 49 -8.89 18.21 -6.75
C ARG A 49 -10.15 18.55 -7.55
N ASP A 50 -10.89 19.58 -7.13
CA ASP A 50 -11.96 20.15 -7.94
C ASP A 50 -11.32 21.14 -8.92
N ILE A 51 -11.39 20.81 -10.21
CA ILE A 51 -10.78 21.58 -11.29
C ILE A 51 -11.53 22.92 -11.49
N ARG A 52 -12.75 23.06 -10.96
CA ARG A 52 -13.59 24.26 -11.15
C ARG A 52 -13.59 25.24 -9.98
N ASN A 53 -13.33 24.80 -8.75
CA ASN A 53 -13.51 25.61 -7.53
C ASN A 53 -12.25 25.79 -6.68
N GLY A 54 -11.07 25.42 -7.18
CA GLY A 54 -9.82 25.49 -6.41
C GLY A 54 -9.67 24.34 -5.41
N PRO A 55 -8.48 24.17 -4.79
CA PRO A 55 -8.21 23.02 -3.94
C PRO A 55 -8.96 23.15 -2.60
N HIS A 56 -10.08 22.44 -2.45
CA HIS A 56 -10.63 22.07 -1.14
C HIS A 56 -9.83 20.90 -0.54
N GLN A 57 -8.50 21.05 -0.47
CA GLN A 57 -7.62 20.07 0.13
C GLN A 57 -7.26 20.54 1.53
N LYS A 58 -7.58 19.71 2.52
CA LYS A 58 -7.10 19.89 3.89
C LYS A 58 -5.94 18.95 4.11
N ILE A 59 -4.85 19.49 4.63
CA ILE A 59 -3.65 18.72 4.96
C ILE A 59 -3.57 18.68 6.49
N TYR A 60 -3.50 17.47 7.02
CA TYR A 60 -3.31 17.20 8.44
C TYR A 60 -1.98 16.47 8.61
N THR A 61 -1.21 16.83 9.62
CA THR A 61 0.05 16.17 9.97
C THR A 61 -0.04 15.71 11.41
N TYR A 62 0.33 14.46 11.63
CA TYR A 62 0.26 13.78 12.91
C TYR A 62 1.58 13.11 13.20
N ASP A 63 2.06 13.23 14.43
CA ASP A 63 3.22 12.51 14.91
C ASP A 63 2.80 11.61 16.08
N PHE A 64 3.00 10.30 15.93
CA PHE A 64 2.64 9.31 16.94
C PHE A 64 3.89 8.71 17.58
N SER A 65 4.00 8.83 18.89
CA SER A 65 5.03 8.11 19.67
C SER A 65 4.81 6.60 19.58
N SER A 66 5.89 5.82 19.57
CA SER A 66 5.81 4.35 19.63
C SER A 66 5.11 3.81 20.89
N SER A 67 4.97 4.64 21.93
CA SER A 67 4.25 4.30 23.17
C SER A 67 2.74 4.58 23.10
N SER A 68 2.25 5.31 22.09
CA SER A 68 0.85 5.70 21.99
C SER A 68 -0.06 4.52 21.65
N ASP A 69 -1.33 4.59 22.03
CA ASP A 69 -2.29 3.52 21.73
C ASP A 69 -2.67 3.51 20.24
N GLU A 70 -2.66 4.67 19.59
CA GLU A 70 -2.84 4.81 18.14
C GLU A 70 -1.71 4.13 17.37
N TYR A 71 -0.45 4.25 17.84
CA TYR A 71 0.67 3.52 17.24
C TYR A 71 0.45 2.02 17.29
N LYS A 72 0.03 1.47 18.44
CA LYS A 72 -0.30 0.04 18.57
C LYS A 72 -1.45 -0.36 17.66
N ASP A 73 -2.46 0.50 17.51
CA ASP A 73 -3.57 0.28 16.59
C ASP A 73 -3.10 0.27 15.12
N PHE A 74 -2.16 1.12 14.73
CA PHE A 74 -1.54 1.09 13.41
C PHE A 74 -0.72 -0.18 13.17
N CYS A 75 0.07 -0.63 14.16
CA CYS A 75 0.78 -1.91 14.07
C CYS A 75 -0.22 -3.07 13.83
N LYS A 76 -1.27 -3.15 14.64
CA LYS A 76 -2.33 -4.17 14.48
C LYS A 76 -3.06 -4.05 13.15
N LEU A 77 -3.20 -2.84 12.62
CA LEU A 77 -3.78 -2.63 11.30
C LEU A 77 -2.87 -3.22 10.22
N PHE A 78 -1.58 -2.90 10.24
CA PHE A 78 -0.61 -3.38 9.25
C PHE A 78 -0.41 -4.90 9.30
N GLU A 79 -0.58 -5.53 10.47
CA GLU A 79 -0.60 -6.98 10.61
C GLU A 79 -1.73 -7.68 9.83
N LYS A 80 -2.87 -6.99 9.62
CA LYS A 80 -4.05 -7.58 8.96
C LYS A 80 -3.97 -7.57 7.43
N TYR A 81 -3.11 -6.73 6.85
CA TYR A 81 -3.09 -6.48 5.43
C TYR A 81 -1.80 -7.00 4.77
N TYR A 82 -1.98 -7.45 3.54
CA TYR A 82 -0.91 -7.98 2.69
C TYR A 82 -0.92 -7.26 1.35
N TYR A 83 0.25 -7.19 0.75
CA TYR A 83 0.47 -6.65 -0.58
C TYR A 83 1.19 -7.67 -1.47
N HIS A 84 1.22 -7.37 -2.76
CA HIS A 84 1.72 -8.25 -3.80
C HIS A 84 2.55 -7.48 -4.80
N ILE A 85 3.50 -8.17 -5.41
CA ILE A 85 4.23 -7.67 -6.58
C ILE A 85 3.26 -7.63 -7.75
N SER A 86 3.31 -6.56 -8.53
CA SER A 86 2.50 -6.44 -9.75
C SER A 86 3.33 -5.89 -10.90
N LEU A 87 2.74 -5.81 -12.09
CA LEU A 87 3.44 -5.27 -13.26
C LEU A 87 3.86 -3.79 -13.04
N SER A 88 3.11 -3.04 -12.22
CA SER A 88 3.52 -1.67 -11.86
C SER A 88 4.80 -1.63 -11.05
N THR A 89 5.07 -2.67 -10.24
CA THR A 89 6.29 -2.80 -9.43
C THR A 89 7.53 -2.85 -10.32
N PHE A 90 7.47 -3.59 -11.44
CA PHE A 90 8.59 -3.68 -12.38
C PHE A 90 8.79 -2.41 -13.22
N THR A 91 7.68 -1.78 -13.61
CA THR A 91 7.71 -0.54 -14.41
C THR A 91 7.93 0.72 -13.56
N LYS A 92 7.95 0.58 -12.23
CA LYS A 92 7.97 1.68 -11.26
C LYS A 92 6.92 2.76 -11.54
N ASN A 93 5.79 2.38 -12.14
CA ASN A 93 4.72 3.31 -12.46
C ASN A 93 3.91 3.65 -11.19
N ASN A 94 4.38 4.68 -10.49
CA ASN A 94 3.79 5.22 -9.27
C ASN A 94 2.59 6.14 -9.53
N THR A 95 2.12 6.26 -10.77
CA THR A 95 0.92 7.06 -11.09
C THR A 95 -0.29 6.49 -10.36
N THR A 96 -0.76 7.22 -9.35
CA THR A 96 -1.99 6.96 -8.60
C THR A 96 -3.04 7.95 -9.07
N ILE A 97 -3.94 7.48 -9.95
CA ILE A 97 -5.12 8.25 -10.35
C ILE A 97 -6.23 7.95 -9.35
N GLY A 98 -6.47 8.90 -8.45
CA GLY A 98 -7.73 9.00 -7.72
C GLY A 98 -7.73 8.41 -6.31
N GLY A 99 -8.38 9.16 -5.43
CA GLY A 99 -8.68 8.89 -4.03
C GLY A 99 -9.19 10.21 -3.45
N ARG A 100 -10.27 10.20 -2.65
CA ARG A 100 -10.65 11.40 -1.88
C ARG A 100 -9.65 11.67 -0.75
N ASP A 101 -9.01 10.59 -0.31
CA ASP A 101 -8.09 10.58 0.81
C ASP A 101 -6.74 10.06 0.33
N TYR A 102 -5.70 10.81 0.65
CA TYR A 102 -4.31 10.40 0.49
C TYR A 102 -3.65 10.38 1.86
N ILE A 103 -2.97 9.30 2.18
CA ILE A 103 -2.26 9.13 3.45
C ILE A 103 -0.82 8.79 3.12
N SER A 104 0.10 9.64 3.53
CA SER A 104 1.54 9.35 3.51
C SER A 104 2.00 9.05 4.91
N ILE A 105 2.69 7.93 5.08
CA ILE A 105 3.16 7.42 6.35
C ILE A 105 4.67 7.32 6.25
N LYS A 106 5.38 7.98 7.15
CA LYS A 106 6.83 7.90 7.24
C LYS A 106 7.20 7.19 8.53
N THR A 107 7.98 6.13 8.38
CA THR A 107 8.70 5.47 9.48
C THR A 107 10.19 5.82 9.38
N SER A 108 11.01 5.26 10.27
CA SER A 108 12.46 5.42 10.21
C SER A 108 13.06 4.95 8.88
N ASP A 109 12.52 3.85 8.35
CA ASP A 109 13.14 3.10 7.26
C ASP A 109 12.28 3.07 5.99
N HIS A 110 11.00 3.42 6.09
CA HIS A 110 10.05 3.31 4.98
C HIS A 110 9.17 4.54 4.80
N SER A 111 8.83 4.82 3.54
CA SER A 111 7.76 5.74 3.15
C SER A 111 6.63 4.96 2.51
N ILE A 112 5.40 5.18 2.96
CA ILE A 112 4.24 4.40 2.55
C ILE A 112 3.10 5.33 2.17
N ASP A 113 2.61 5.25 0.93
CA ASP A 113 1.47 6.03 0.48
C ASP A 113 0.24 5.16 0.19
N LEU A 114 -0.89 5.58 0.76
CA LEU A 114 -2.21 4.99 0.61
C LEU A 114 -3.14 6.00 -0.07
N THR A 115 -3.87 5.52 -1.08
CA THR A 115 -4.77 6.37 -1.89
C THR A 115 -6.20 5.85 -1.95
N GLY A 116 -6.52 4.80 -1.19
CA GLY A 116 -7.81 4.09 -1.31
C GLY A 116 -7.99 3.36 -2.65
N THR A 117 -6.93 3.18 -3.43
CA THR A 117 -6.94 2.39 -4.67
C THR A 117 -6.53 0.94 -4.40
N ASP A 118 -6.31 0.15 -5.44
CA ASP A 118 -5.67 -1.17 -5.32
C ASP A 118 -4.14 -1.09 -5.27
N LYS A 119 -3.56 0.12 -5.27
CA LYS A 119 -2.12 0.35 -5.15
C LYS A 119 -1.74 0.85 -3.76
N ILE A 120 -0.61 0.36 -3.28
CA ILE A 120 0.16 0.91 -2.16
C ILE A 120 1.54 1.24 -2.68
N ILE A 121 2.07 2.41 -2.35
CA ILE A 121 3.44 2.78 -2.72
C ILE A 121 4.28 2.59 -1.47
N ILE A 122 5.37 1.83 -1.57
CA ILE A 122 6.34 1.62 -0.49
C ILE A 122 7.70 1.98 -1.08
N ASP A 123 8.37 2.97 -0.51
CA ASP A 123 9.69 3.47 -0.95
C ASP A 123 9.72 3.79 -2.46
N ASP A 124 8.74 4.58 -2.91
CA ASP A 124 8.50 4.94 -4.32
C ASP A 124 8.18 3.76 -5.26
N ILE A 125 8.08 2.54 -4.74
CA ILE A 125 7.77 1.35 -5.52
C ILE A 125 6.27 1.02 -5.37
N PRO A 126 5.51 0.96 -6.47
CA PRO A 126 4.10 0.63 -6.41
C PRO A 126 3.90 -0.90 -6.30
N TYR A 127 3.20 -1.31 -5.27
CA TYR A 127 2.70 -2.66 -5.04
C TYR A 127 1.17 -2.71 -5.12
N ARG A 128 0.61 -3.91 -5.15
CA ARG A 128 -0.83 -4.14 -5.20
C ARG A 128 -1.34 -4.57 -3.83
N ILE A 129 -2.45 -3.97 -3.36
CA ILE A 129 -3.18 -4.44 -2.19
C ILE A 129 -4.40 -5.26 -2.62
N GLY A 130 -4.45 -6.50 -2.10
CA GLY A 130 -5.45 -7.48 -2.48
C GLY A 130 -5.27 -7.98 -3.92
N TYR A 131 -6.10 -8.95 -4.30
CA TYR A 131 -5.99 -9.58 -5.62
C TYR A 131 -6.84 -8.87 -6.67
N LEU A 132 -8.08 -8.50 -6.34
CA LEU A 132 -9.07 -8.00 -7.29
C LEU A 132 -9.73 -6.71 -6.82
N GLY A 133 -9.73 -5.71 -7.71
CA GLY A 133 -10.34 -4.40 -7.48
C GLY A 133 -9.74 -3.61 -6.31
N LYS A 134 -10.41 -2.51 -5.95
CA LYS A 134 -9.94 -1.53 -4.95
C LYS A 134 -10.47 -1.74 -3.53
N SER A 135 -11.19 -2.84 -3.27
CA SER A 135 -11.89 -3.05 -2.00
C SER A 135 -10.94 -3.08 -0.81
N LYS A 136 -9.84 -3.82 -0.92
CA LYS A 136 -8.86 -3.97 0.18
C LYS A 136 -8.09 -2.68 0.47
N GLY A 137 -7.67 -1.93 -0.55
CA GLY A 137 -6.97 -0.66 -0.29
C GLY A 137 -7.89 0.45 0.20
N LYS A 138 -9.17 0.48 -0.23
CA LYS A 138 -10.20 1.30 0.42
C LYS A 138 -10.38 0.93 1.89
N ALA A 139 -10.50 -0.36 2.21
CA ALA A 139 -10.66 -0.82 3.58
C ALA A 139 -9.48 -0.41 4.45
N LEU A 140 -8.24 -0.63 3.99
CA LEU A 140 -7.03 -0.20 4.68
C LEU A 140 -7.02 1.31 4.92
N THR A 141 -7.29 2.11 3.88
CA THR A 141 -7.29 3.58 3.97
C THR A 141 -8.36 4.06 4.96
N ASN A 142 -9.57 3.50 4.89
CA ASN A 142 -10.67 3.84 5.81
C ASN A 142 -10.35 3.46 7.26
N ASP A 143 -9.78 2.27 7.48
CA ASP A 143 -9.40 1.83 8.82
C ASP A 143 -8.27 2.70 9.39
N PHE A 144 -7.34 3.15 8.54
CA PHE A 144 -6.31 4.10 8.93
C PHE A 144 -6.92 5.45 9.35
N ILE A 145 -7.84 6.01 8.56
CA ILE A 145 -8.55 7.26 8.88
C ILE A 145 -9.35 7.13 10.19
N LYS A 146 -9.96 5.97 10.45
CA LYS A 146 -10.67 5.74 11.72
C LYS A 146 -9.75 5.87 12.92
N ILE A 147 -8.49 5.42 12.82
CA ILE A 147 -7.51 5.59 13.90
C ILE A 147 -7.13 7.06 14.03
N LEU A 148 -6.88 7.77 12.92
CA LEU A 148 -6.56 9.21 12.94
C LEU A 148 -7.66 10.05 13.60
N LYS A 149 -8.94 9.70 13.41
CA LYS A 149 -10.09 10.40 13.99
C LYS A 149 -10.39 10.07 15.46
N LYS A 150 -9.60 9.18 16.10
CA LYS A 150 -9.73 8.91 17.54
C LYS A 150 -9.03 9.97 18.41
N GLN A 151 -8.17 10.79 17.82
CA GLN A 151 -7.62 12.00 18.46
C GLN A 151 -8.71 13.05 18.64
#